data_AF-D5T595-F1
#
_entry.id   AF-D5T595-F1
#
_cell.length_a   1.000
_cell.length_b   1.000
_cell.length_c   1.000
_cell.angle_alpha   90.00
_cell.angle_beta   90.00
_cell.angle_gamma   90.00
#
_symmetry.space_group_name_H-M   'P 1'
#
loop_
_entity.id
_entity.type
_entity.pdbx_description
1 polymer ?
#
loop_
_entity_poly.entity_id
_entity_poly.type
_entity_poly.pdbx_seq_one_letter_code
_entity_poly.pdbx_strand_id
1 'polypeptide(L)'
;MYYQSVDKVKKQLTSQGFNHIADLSHQGNQNYFMQDTIHLGWNGWVAADQHIKPFLTQGYQPTNYHINNNYLSEDWQNLMPTTDNLAQFK
;
A
#
# COMPACT_ATOMS: atom_id res chain seq x y z
N MET A 1 3.11 2.83 14.90
CA MET A 1 1.68 2.68 14.58
C MET A 1 1.41 2.95 13.10
N TYR A 2 1.39 4.20 12.59
CA TYR A 2 1.00 4.48 11.20
C TYR A 2 1.82 3.72 10.14
N TYR A 3 3.15 3.83 10.18
CA TYR A 3 4.02 3.14 9.21
C TYR A 3 4.01 1.62 9.35
N GLN A 4 3.81 1.10 10.56
CA GLN A 4 3.65 -0.34 10.75
C GLN A 4 2.35 -0.85 10.11
N SER A 5 1.27 -0.06 10.14
CA SER A 5 0.04 -0.38 9.41
C SER A 5 0.25 -0.33 7.90
N VAL A 6 1.05 0.62 7.39
CA VAL A 6 1.45 0.68 5.98
C VAL A 6 2.23 -0.58 5.58
N ASP A 7 3.20 -1.00 6.40
CA ASP A 7 3.96 -2.23 6.18
C ASP A 7 3.07 -3.48 6.20
N LYS A 8 2.07 -3.52 7.09
CA LYS A 8 1.07 -4.61 7.15
C LYS A 8 0.30 -4.73 5.84
N VAL A 9 -0.22 -3.61 5.32
CA VAL A 9 -0.94 -3.58 4.03
C VAL A 9 -0.01 -3.98 2.89
N LYS A 10 1.21 -3.46 2.84
CA LYS A 10 2.20 -3.79 1.80
C LYS A 10 2.62 -5.26 1.83
N LYS A 11 2.77 -5.86 3.02
CA LYS A 11 3.02 -7.30 3.17
C LYS A 11 1.90 -8.13 2.54
N GLN A 12 0.63 -7.80 2.83
CA GLN A 12 -0.52 -8.51 2.27
C GLN A 12 -0.61 -8.40 0.75
N LEU A 13 -0.32 -7.22 0.20
CA LEU A 13 -0.33 -7.00 -1.24
C LEU A 13 0.83 -7.75 -1.93
N THR A 14 2.06 -7.47 -1.52
CA THR A 14 3.26 -7.98 -2.20
C THR A 14 3.43 -9.49 -2.08
N SER A 15 3.02 -10.11 -0.97
CA SER A 15 3.09 -11.58 -0.83
C SER A 15 2.15 -12.32 -1.78
N GLN A 16 1.15 -11.64 -2.34
CA GLN A 16 0.16 -12.24 -3.25
C GLN A 16 0.36 -11.80 -4.71
N GLY A 17 1.40 -11.03 -5.00
CA GLY A 17 1.74 -10.55 -6.35
C GLY A 17 1.28 -9.13 -6.69
N PHE A 18 0.61 -8.42 -5.77
CA PHE A 18 0.22 -7.01 -5.97
C PHE A 18 1.42 -6.08 -5.71
N ASN A 19 2.30 -5.94 -6.69
CA ASN A 19 3.58 -5.23 -6.55
C ASN A 19 3.56 -3.76 -7.02
N HIS A 20 2.49 -3.31 -7.68
CA HIS A 20 2.35 -1.93 -8.14
C HIS A 20 1.75 -1.03 -7.04
N ILE A 21 2.60 -0.56 -6.12
CA ILE A 21 2.17 0.26 -4.97
C ILE A 21 2.88 1.63 -5.03
N ALA A 22 2.10 2.69 -5.24
CA ALA A 22 2.55 4.07 -5.02
C ALA A 22 2.36 4.43 -3.54
N ASP A 23 3.41 4.29 -2.74
CA ASP A 23 3.37 4.56 -1.30
C ASP A 23 3.66 6.04 -1.01
N LEU A 24 2.60 6.80 -0.69
CA LEU A 24 2.65 8.23 -0.38
C LEU A 24 2.57 8.50 1.13
N SER A 25 2.64 7.47 1.98
CA SER A 25 2.40 7.56 3.43
C SER A 25 3.38 8.47 4.19
N HIS A 26 4.55 8.74 3.61
CA HIS A 26 5.58 9.63 4.17
C HIS A 26 5.50 11.08 3.66
N GLN A 27 4.50 11.43 2.84
CA GLN A 27 4.41 12.74 2.18
C GLN A 27 3.42 13.71 2.86
N GLY A 28 2.81 13.32 3.98
CA GLY A 28 1.82 14.14 4.69
C GLY A 28 2.34 15.46 5.26
N ASN A 29 3.67 15.64 5.37
CA ASN A 29 4.29 16.90 5.81
C ASN A 29 4.63 17.87 4.67
N GLN A 30 4.34 17.49 3.42
CA GLN A 30 4.61 18.33 2.26
C GLN A 30 3.50 19.38 2.10
N ASN A 31 3.90 20.64 1.84
CA ASN A 31 2.95 21.73 1.64
C ASN A 31 1.96 21.42 0.52
N TYR A 32 0.66 21.63 0.77
CA TYR A 32 -0.44 21.43 -0.17
C TYR A 32 -0.59 19.99 -0.69
N PHE A 33 0.07 19.02 -0.05
CA PHE A 33 -0.01 17.62 -0.44
C PHE A 33 -1.32 16.97 -0.03
N MET A 34 -1.82 17.35 1.16
CA MET A 34 -3.12 16.95 1.67
C MET A 34 -4.11 18.11 1.52
N GLN A 35 -5.35 17.79 1.19
CA GLN A 35 -6.47 18.74 1.16
C GLN A 35 -6.91 19.09 2.57
N ASP A 36 -6.91 18.07 3.44
CA ASP A 36 -7.31 18.12 4.84
C ASP A 36 -6.50 17.10 5.65
N THR A 37 -7.02 16.64 6.78
CA THR A 37 -6.30 15.73 7.68
C THR A 37 -6.00 14.35 7.10
N ILE A 38 -6.74 13.89 6.07
CA ILE A 38 -6.62 12.50 5.57
C ILE A 38 -6.72 12.36 4.04
N HIS A 39 -7.27 13.34 3.33
CA HIS A 39 -7.45 13.27 1.87
C HIS A 39 -6.28 13.92 1.12
N LEU A 40 -5.85 13.30 0.01
CA LEU A 40 -4.90 13.90 -0.94
C LEU A 40 -5.47 15.23 -1.49
N GLY A 41 -4.63 16.25 -1.53
CA GLY A 41 -4.92 17.58 -2.07
C GLY A 41 -4.13 17.86 -3.35
N TRP A 42 -3.92 19.14 -3.64
CA TRP A 42 -3.37 19.60 -4.92
C TRP A 42 -2.06 18.92 -5.31
N ASN A 43 -1.01 19.05 -4.49
CA ASN A 43 0.29 18.44 -4.79
C ASN A 43 0.24 16.92 -4.65
N GLY A 44 -0.64 16.39 -3.80
CA GLY A 44 -0.86 14.95 -3.65
C GLY A 44 -1.42 14.30 -4.90
N TRP A 45 -2.38 14.95 -5.56
CA TRP A 45 -2.93 14.48 -6.84
C TRP A 45 -1.91 14.54 -7.97
N VAL A 46 -1.04 15.57 -8.00
CA VAL A 46 0.07 15.62 -8.96
C VAL A 46 1.05 14.46 -8.74
N ALA A 47 1.41 14.16 -7.49
CA ALA A 47 2.28 13.01 -7.18
C ALA A 47 1.63 11.67 -7.54
N ALA A 48 0.32 11.51 -7.27
CA ALA A 48 -0.43 10.32 -7.66
C ALA A 48 -0.47 10.15 -9.20
N ASP A 49 -0.70 11.22 -9.95
CA ASP A 49 -0.75 11.18 -11.43
C ASP A 49 0.57 10.71 -12.05
N GLN A 50 1.72 11.05 -11.45
CA GLN A 50 3.03 10.56 -11.89
C GLN A 50 3.15 9.03 -11.87
N HIS A 51 2.34 8.34 -11.06
CA HIS A 51 2.27 6.87 -11.02
C HIS A 51 1.08 6.32 -11.80
N ILE A 52 -0.09 6.95 -11.70
CA ILE A 52 -1.34 6.48 -12.33
C ILE A 52 -1.25 6.59 -13.85
N LYS A 53 -0.79 7.72 -14.38
CA LYS A 53 -0.77 7.94 -15.82
C LYS A 53 0.11 6.92 -16.55
N PRO A 54 1.37 6.65 -16.15
CA PRO A 54 2.16 5.57 -16.74
C PRO A 54 1.48 4.21 -16.63
N PHE A 55 0.90 3.87 -15.47
CA PHE A 55 0.21 2.60 -15.27
C PHE A 55 -0.95 2.39 -16.25
N LEU A 56 -1.79 3.40 -16.45
CA LEU A 56 -2.93 3.32 -17.38
C LEU A 56 -2.52 3.36 -18.86
N THR A 57 -1.43 4.07 -19.19
CA THR A 57 -1.00 4.26 -20.58
C THR A 57 -0.11 3.14 -21.13
N GLN A 58 0.59 2.41 -20.27
CA GLN A 58 1.42 1.26 -20.66
C GLN A 58 0.61 -0.01 -20.99
N GLY A 59 -0.68 -0.02 -20.67
CA GLY A 59 -1.56 -1.17 -20.90
C GLY A 59 -1.38 -2.29 -19.87
N TYR A 60 -2.30 -3.25 -19.88
CA TYR A 60 -2.32 -4.35 -18.92
C TYR A 60 -1.09 -5.25 -19.04
N GLN A 61 -0.43 -5.51 -17.91
CA GLN A 61 0.63 -6.51 -17.79
C GLN A 61 0.10 -7.71 -16.98
N PRO A 62 0.19 -8.95 -17.51
CA PRO A 62 -0.26 -10.13 -16.79
C PRO A 62 0.55 -10.31 -15.52
N THR A 63 -0.15 -10.45 -14.39
CA THR A 63 0.46 -10.68 -13.07
C THR A 63 0.08 -12.07 -12.59
N ASN A 64 1.06 -12.84 -12.12
CA ASN A 64 0.83 -14.14 -11.53
C ASN A 64 0.51 -13.99 -10.02
N TYR A 65 -0.78 -13.99 -9.69
CA TYR A 65 -1.24 -13.85 -8.31
C TYR A 65 -1.19 -15.18 -7.56
N HIS A 66 -0.81 -15.11 -6.29
CA HIS A 66 -0.80 -16.24 -5.36
C HIS A 66 -1.68 -15.87 -4.16
N ILE A 67 -2.99 -16.02 -4.32
CA ILE A 67 -3.95 -15.65 -3.29
C ILE A 67 -3.79 -16.57 -2.07
N ASN A 68 -3.71 -15.95 -0.89
CA ASN A 68 -3.58 -16.65 0.37
C ASN A 68 -4.79 -16.35 1.27
N ASN A 69 -5.61 -17.38 1.51
CA ASN A 69 -6.82 -17.25 2.33
C ASN A 69 -6.53 -17.01 3.82
N ASN A 70 -5.29 -17.19 4.30
CA ASN A 70 -4.93 -16.87 5.68
C ASN A 70 -5.14 -15.39 5.99
N TYR A 71 -5.11 -14.50 4.99
CA TYR A 71 -5.43 -13.08 5.15
C TYR A 71 -6.89 -12.80 5.54
N LEU A 72 -7.78 -13.80 5.51
CA LEU A 72 -9.16 -13.69 6.01
C LEU A 72 -9.29 -14.02 7.50
N SER A 73 -8.26 -14.63 8.10
CA SER A 73 -8.28 -15.08 9.49
C SER A 73 -8.33 -13.95 10.51
N GLU A 74 -8.86 -14.24 11.70
CA GLU A 74 -8.74 -13.35 12.86
C GLU A 74 -7.28 -13.14 13.26
N ASP A 75 -6.42 -14.15 13.06
CA ASP A 75 -4.97 -14.05 13.30
C ASP A 75 -4.37 -12.91 12.48
N TRP A 76 -4.69 -12.80 11.18
CA TRP A 76 -4.23 -11.67 10.37
C TRP A 76 -4.80 -10.35 10.85
N GLN A 77 -6.11 -10.30 11.11
CA GLN A 77 -6.80 -9.07 11.53
C GLN A 77 -6.16 -8.49 12.80
N ASN A 78 -5.91 -9.35 13.79
CA ASN A 78 -5.39 -8.99 15.10
C ASN A 78 -3.85 -8.99 15.19
N LEU A 79 -3.13 -9.39 14.13
CA LEU A 79 -1.66 -9.40 14.11
C LEU A 79 -1.08 -8.01 14.38
N MET A 80 -0.27 -7.87 15.44
CA MET A 80 0.54 -6.67 15.64
C MET A 80 1.64 -6.60 14.56
N PRO A 81 1.71 -5.54 13.74
CA PRO A 81 2.64 -5.48 12.61
C PRO A 81 4.07 -5.07 13.00
N THR A 82 4.71 -5.87 13.86
CA THR A 82 6.16 -5.83 14.02
C THR A 82 6.82 -6.53 12.84
N THR A 83 8.08 -6.18 12.55
CA THR A 83 8.86 -6.81 11.48
C THR A 83 8.88 -8.33 11.61
N ASP A 84 9.09 -8.85 12.82
CA ASP A 84 9.15 -10.29 13.09
C ASP A 84 7.79 -10.97 12.87
N ASN A 85 6.70 -10.36 13.35
CA ASN A 85 5.36 -10.92 13.17
C ASN A 85 4.95 -10.98 11.69
N LEU A 86 5.27 -9.94 10.92
CA LEU A 86 5.00 -9.92 9.47
C LEU A 86 5.86 -10.93 8.71
N ALA A 87 7.08 -11.20 9.16
CA ALA A 87 7.95 -12.22 8.58
C ALA A 87 7.43 -13.65 8.85
N GLN A 88 6.81 -13.86 10.02
CA GLN A 88 6.29 -15.16 10.44
C GLN A 88 4.89 -15.48 9.91
N PHE A 89 4.09 -14.45 9.58
CA PHE A 89 2.75 -14.64 9.01
C PHE A 89 2.83 -15.32 7.64
N LYS A 90 2.13 -16.46 7.53
CA LYS A 90 2.18 -17.35 6.36
C LYS A 90 1.00 -17.14 5.43
#